data_AF-A0A0S3TEG5-F1
#
_entry.id   AF-A0A0S3TEG5-F1
#
_cell.length_a   1.000
_cell.length_b   1.000
_cell.length_c   1.000
_cell.angle_alpha   90.00
_cell.angle_beta   90.00
_cell.angle_gamma   90.00
#
_symmetry.space_group_name_H-M   'P 1'
#
loop_
_entity.id
_entity.type
_entity.pdbx_description
1 polymer ?
#
loop_
_entity_poly.entity_id
_entity_poly.type
_entity_poly.pdbx_seq_one_letter_code
_entity_poly.pdbx_strand_id
1 'polypeptide(L)'
;MGKLLNIKSVRKETDSIAYVFVDGKFIASASAAKKDLAKLEAAKIALDTLAPLLPPTSMRPSITDMQLRAKQKLNELCQNKKWPKPEYSIAEESGPAHGKRFVCSVKITIEEEEGGFLLRNGCEKSKLKDAENSAASMMLRTLLLP
;
A
#
# COMPACT_ATOMS: atom_id res chain seq x y z
N MET A 1 -20.04 4.05 -0.42
CA MET A 1 -19.79 5.50 -0.55
C MET A 1 -18.55 5.85 0.26
N GLY A 2 -17.50 6.38 -0.39
CA GLY A 2 -16.27 6.77 0.31
C GLY A 2 -16.40 8.14 0.99
N LYS A 3 -15.63 8.38 2.05
CA LYS A 3 -15.53 9.71 2.68
C LYS A 3 -14.61 10.62 1.87
N LEU A 4 -14.96 11.90 1.73
CA LEU A 4 -14.18 12.86 0.97
C LEU A 4 -13.13 13.53 1.87
N LEU A 5 -11.85 13.32 1.57
CA LEU A 5 -10.72 13.96 2.24
C LEU A 5 -10.30 15.24 1.49
N ASN A 6 -10.18 16.36 2.20
CA ASN A 6 -9.69 17.62 1.65
C ASN A 6 -8.56 18.19 2.52
N ILE A 7 -7.42 18.52 1.90
CA ILE A 7 -6.27 19.15 2.57
C ILE A 7 -6.06 20.53 1.96
N LYS A 8 -6.32 21.57 2.75
CA LYS A 8 -6.11 22.97 2.35
C LYS A 8 -4.86 23.50 3.04
N SER A 9 -4.07 24.33 2.35
CA SER A 9 -2.87 24.95 2.92
C SER A 9 -2.84 26.44 2.63
N VAL A 10 -2.56 27.24 3.65
CA VAL A 10 -2.44 28.70 3.58
C VAL A 10 -1.02 29.09 3.99
N ARG A 11 -0.41 30.02 3.27
CA ARG A 11 0.91 30.57 3.63
C ARG A 11 0.74 31.85 4.44
N LYS A 12 1.39 31.93 5.61
CA LYS A 12 1.59 33.14 6.40
C LYS A 12 3.02 33.67 6.18
N GLU A 13 3.35 34.82 6.77
CA GLU A 13 4.63 35.51 6.59
C GLU A 13 5.85 34.61 6.87
N THR A 14 5.84 33.88 7.99
CA THR A 14 6.95 33.00 8.38
C THR A 14 6.68 31.52 8.13
N ASP A 15 5.42 31.10 8.26
CA ASP A 15 5.04 29.68 8.28
C ASP A 15 3.86 29.38 7.36
N SER A 16 3.78 28.13 6.90
CA SER A 16 2.63 27.58 6.20
C SER A 16 1.76 26.79 7.17
N ILE A 17 0.44 26.96 7.10
CA ILE A 17 -0.54 26.18 7.87
C ILE A 17 -1.30 25.27 6.93
N ALA A 18 -1.45 24.00 7.29
CA ALA A 18 -2.33 23.06 6.61
C ALA A 18 -3.51 22.66 7.50
N TYR A 19 -4.64 22.40 6.86
CA TYR A 19 -5.91 22.02 7.46
C TYR A 19 -6.44 20.76 6.76
N VAL A 20 -6.91 19.79 7.54
CA VAL A 20 -7.48 18.54 7.05
C VAL A 20 -8.97 18.49 7.38
N PHE A 21 -9.77 18.16 6.38
CA PHE A 21 -11.21 18.00 6.50
C PHE A 21 -11.64 16.64 5.95
N VAL A 22 -12.60 16.00 6.62
CA VAL A 22 -13.25 14.77 6.16
C VAL A 22 -14.75 15.02 6.09
N ASP A 23 -15.36 14.84 4.92
CA ASP A 23 -16.77 15.14 4.66
C ASP A 23 -17.16 16.59 5.05
N GLY A 24 -16.24 17.53 4.83
CA GLY A 24 -16.40 18.94 5.21
C GLY A 24 -16.17 19.26 6.70
N LYS A 25 -16.05 18.24 7.56
CA LYS A 25 -15.76 18.41 9.00
C LYS A 25 -14.25 18.60 9.21
N PHE A 26 -13.88 19.63 9.97
CA PHE A 26 -12.50 19.85 10.38
C PHE A 26 -11.99 18.71 11.27
N ILE A 27 -10.80 18.19 10.94
CA ILE A 27 -10.16 17.11 11.70
C ILE A 27 -8.90 17.62 12.41
N ALA A 28 -7.97 18.25 11.68
CA ALA A 28 -6.70 18.67 12.24
C ALA A 28 -6.05 19.81 11.45
N SER A 29 -5.10 20.49 12.08
CA SER A 29 -4.24 21.47 11.43
C SER A 29 -2.83 21.46 12.01
N ALA A 30 -1.84 21.86 11.21
CA ALA A 30 -0.47 22.04 11.66
C ALA A 30 0.20 23.19 10.90
N SER A 31 1.17 23.86 11.55
CA SER A 31 2.02 24.86 10.90
C SER A 31 3.47 24.41 10.82
N ALA A 32 4.14 24.76 9.73
CA ALA A 32 5.57 24.58 9.58
C ALA A 32 6.13 25.58 8.57
N ALA A 33 7.45 25.84 8.63
CA ALA A 33 8.13 26.72 7.69
C ALA A 33 7.91 26.34 6.21
N LYS A 34 7.76 25.05 5.91
CA LYS A 34 7.50 24.52 4.55
C LYS A 34 6.08 23.98 4.43
N LYS A 35 5.43 24.28 3.29
CA LYS A 35 4.07 23.82 2.96
C LYS A 35 3.91 22.30 3.01
N ASP A 36 4.86 21.54 2.49
CA ASP A 36 4.77 20.08 2.47
C ASP A 36 4.92 19.47 3.85
N LEU A 37 5.77 20.07 4.69
CA LEU A 37 5.93 19.66 6.08
C LEU A 37 4.66 19.97 6.89
N ALA A 38 4.05 21.15 6.69
CA ALA A 38 2.79 21.52 7.33
C ALA A 38 1.67 20.54 6.95
N LYS A 39 1.56 20.16 5.67
CA LYS A 39 0.61 19.15 5.20
C LYS A 39 0.85 17.77 5.80
N LEU A 40 2.12 17.34 5.83
CA LEU A 40 2.50 16.05 6.41
C LEU A 40 2.09 15.99 7.89
N GLU A 41 2.40 17.04 8.65
CA GLU A 41 2.12 17.06 10.08
C GLU A 41 0.62 17.14 10.36
N ALA A 42 -0.12 17.95 9.59
CA ALA A 42 -1.57 17.99 9.69
C ALA A 42 -2.22 16.63 9.34
N ALA A 43 -1.66 15.89 8.38
CA ALA A 43 -2.13 14.56 8.02
C ALA A 43 -1.85 13.51 9.11
N LYS A 44 -0.69 13.58 9.78
CA LYS A 44 -0.37 12.72 10.93
C LYS A 44 -1.35 12.93 12.08
N ILE A 45 -1.54 14.19 12.48
CA ILE A 45 -2.48 14.54 13.57
C ILE A 45 -3.90 14.09 13.20
N ALA A 46 -4.30 14.28 11.94
CA ALA A 46 -5.60 13.81 11.47
C ALA A 46 -5.75 12.29 11.56
N LEU A 47 -4.70 11.53 11.24
CA LEU A 47 -4.70 10.08 11.37
C LEU A 47 -4.85 9.64 12.82
N ASP A 48 -4.08 10.23 13.74
CA ASP A 48 -4.15 9.92 15.17
C ASP A 48 -5.53 10.26 15.75
N THR A 49 -6.13 11.35 15.29
CA THR A 49 -7.49 11.77 15.67
C THR A 49 -8.57 10.80 15.18
N LEU A 50 -8.37 10.20 14.00
CA LEU A 50 -9.32 9.28 13.38
C LEU A 50 -9.11 7.82 13.78
N ALA A 51 -7.91 7.45 14.24
CA ALA A 51 -7.55 6.08 14.59
C ALA A 51 -8.51 5.44 15.62
N PRO A 52 -9.01 6.13 16.66
CA PRO A 52 -9.98 5.57 17.60
C PRO A 52 -11.37 5.33 17.01
N LEU A 53 -11.70 5.98 15.89
CA LEU A 53 -13.00 5.82 15.20
C LEU A 53 -13.00 4.63 14.25
N LEU A 54 -11.84 4.01 14.04
CA LEU A 54 -11.76 2.76 13.30
C LEU A 54 -12.10 1.62 14.27
N PRO A 55 -12.90 0.62 13.85
CA PRO A 55 -13.00 -0.61 14.62
C PRO A 55 -11.59 -1.17 14.85
N PRO A 56 -11.35 -1.98 15.90
CA PRO A 56 -10.10 -2.68 16.10
C PRO A 56 -9.93 -3.79 15.05
N THR A 57 -9.93 -3.42 13.78
CA THR A 57 -9.40 -4.24 12.69
C THR A 57 -7.89 -4.26 12.86
N SER A 58 -7.46 -5.27 13.62
CA SER A 58 -6.23 -6.05 13.49
C SER A 58 -5.06 -5.29 12.86
N MET A 59 -4.07 -4.94 13.71
CA MET A 59 -2.70 -4.56 13.36
C MET A 59 -2.48 -4.40 11.85
N ARG A 60 -2.86 -3.25 11.28
CA ARG A 60 -2.56 -2.98 9.88
C ARG A 60 -1.04 -2.82 9.82
N PRO A 61 -0.27 -3.77 9.25
CA PRO A 61 1.14 -3.51 9.03
C PRO A 61 1.18 -2.32 8.07
N SER A 62 2.12 -1.39 8.29
CA SER A 62 2.25 -0.23 7.41
C SER A 62 2.20 -0.71 5.96
N ILE A 63 1.33 -0.10 5.14
CA ILE A 63 1.14 -0.50 3.73
C ILE A 63 2.50 -0.56 3.02
N THR A 64 3.43 0.29 3.46
CA THR A 64 4.83 0.37 3.07
C THR A 64 5.68 -0.86 3.46
N ASP A 65 5.58 -1.39 4.69
CA ASP A 65 6.42 -2.52 5.14
C ASP A 65 5.97 -3.86 4.56
N MET A 66 4.66 -4.06 4.43
CA MET A 66 4.12 -5.26 3.77
C MET A 66 4.47 -5.25 2.29
N GLN A 67 4.34 -4.12 1.59
CA GLN A 67 4.69 -4.05 0.18
C GLN A 67 6.20 -4.15 -0.06
N LEU A 68 7.06 -3.50 0.73
CA LEU A 68 8.50 -3.46 0.45
C LEU A 68 9.20 -4.83 0.59
N ARG A 69 8.70 -5.71 1.47
CA ARG A 69 9.29 -7.04 1.74
C ARG A 69 8.38 -8.21 1.42
N ALA A 70 7.25 -8.00 0.73
CA ALA A 70 6.31 -9.08 0.42
C ALA A 70 6.94 -10.21 -0.39
N LYS A 71 7.79 -9.90 -1.38
CA LYS A 71 8.46 -10.91 -2.20
C LYS A 71 9.34 -11.84 -1.35
N GLN A 72 10.05 -11.27 -0.39
CA GLN A 72 10.87 -12.03 0.57
C GLN A 72 9.99 -12.90 1.48
N LYS A 73 8.96 -12.29 2.11
CA LYS A 73 8.05 -13.01 3.02
C LYS A 73 7.31 -14.16 2.35
N LEU A 74 6.88 -13.98 1.10
CA LEU A 74 6.22 -15.05 0.34
C LEU A 74 7.19 -16.19 0.04
N ASN A 75 8.44 -15.90 -0.30
CA ASN A 75 9.46 -16.93 -0.49
C ASN A 75 9.73 -17.71 0.80
N GLU A 76 9.87 -17.03 1.94
CA GLU A 76 10.03 -17.66 3.26
C GLU A 76 8.82 -18.56 3.59
N LEU A 77 7.59 -18.10 3.30
CA LEU A 77 6.38 -18.89 3.50
C LEU A 77 6.40 -20.17 2.65
N CYS A 78 6.70 -20.07 1.35
CA CYS A 78 6.79 -21.24 0.48
C CYS A 78 7.84 -22.24 0.98
N GLN A 79 9.01 -21.76 1.43
CA GLN A 79 10.04 -22.61 2.01
C GLN A 79 9.54 -23.35 3.27
N ASN A 80 8.87 -22.65 4.18
CA ASN A 80 8.32 -23.24 5.40
C ASN A 80 7.23 -24.28 5.11
N LYS A 81 6.43 -24.05 4.06
CA LYS A 81 5.38 -24.95 3.60
C LYS A 81 5.89 -26.06 2.67
N LYS A 82 7.20 -26.09 2.36
CA LYS A 82 7.81 -26.99 1.37
C LYS A 82 7.21 -26.89 -0.04
N TRP A 83 6.62 -25.74 -0.37
CA TRP A 83 6.13 -25.46 -1.71
C TRP A 83 7.29 -25.04 -2.62
N PRO A 84 7.18 -25.26 -3.94
CA PRO A 84 8.10 -24.67 -4.91
C PRO A 84 8.22 -23.16 -4.75
N LYS A 85 9.35 -22.60 -5.20
CA LYS A 85 9.58 -21.16 -5.15
C LYS A 85 8.51 -20.42 -5.98
N PRO A 86 8.02 -19.25 -5.53
CA PRO A 86 7.08 -18.46 -6.31
C PRO A 86 7.67 -18.01 -7.65
N GLU A 87 6.89 -18.14 -8.72
CA GLU A 87 7.25 -17.70 -10.06
C GLU A 87 6.62 -16.34 -10.34
N TYR A 88 7.41 -15.36 -10.79
CA TYR A 88 6.94 -14.02 -11.13
C TYR A 88 7.05 -13.77 -12.62
N SER A 89 6.04 -13.11 -13.19
CA SER A 89 6.03 -12.67 -14.58
C SER A 89 5.40 -11.29 -14.71
N ILE A 90 5.76 -10.56 -15.76
CA ILE A 90 5.10 -9.31 -16.12
C ILE A 90 3.77 -9.70 -16.78
N ALA A 91 2.66 -9.31 -16.16
CA ALA A 91 1.33 -9.51 -16.71
C ALA A 91 1.01 -8.39 -17.71
N GLU A 92 1.38 -7.14 -17.38
CA GLU A 92 1.19 -5.99 -18.25
C GLU A 92 2.36 -5.01 -18.11
N GLU A 93 2.79 -4.43 -19.23
CA GLU A 93 3.74 -3.31 -19.28
C GLU A 93 3.14 -2.21 -20.15
N SER A 94 3.10 -0.98 -19.62
CA SER A 94 2.49 0.16 -20.30
C SER A 94 3.25 1.46 -20.07
N GLY A 95 2.90 2.49 -20.83
CA GLY A 95 3.47 3.83 -20.72
C GLY A 95 4.77 4.07 -21.51
N PRO A 96 5.19 5.33 -21.64
CA PRO A 96 6.40 5.69 -22.36
C PRO A 96 7.66 5.30 -21.59
N ALA A 97 8.83 5.30 -22.24
CA ALA A 97 10.10 4.91 -21.62
C ALA A 97 10.43 5.67 -20.31
N HIS A 98 10.04 6.95 -20.21
CA HIS A 98 10.23 7.81 -19.03
C HIS A 98 9.07 7.72 -18.01
N GLY A 99 8.06 6.91 -18.28
CA GLY A 99 6.85 6.75 -17.48
C GLY A 99 6.34 5.32 -17.47
N LYS A 100 7.25 4.34 -17.53
CA LYS A 100 6.88 2.92 -17.58
C LYS A 100 6.06 2.51 -16.37
N ARG A 101 5.10 1.62 -16.60
CA ARG A 101 4.20 1.04 -15.61
C ARG A 101 4.21 -0.47 -15.79
N PHE A 102 4.17 -1.19 -14.68
CA PHE A 102 4.27 -2.64 -14.64
C PHE A 102 3.17 -3.20 -13.74
N VAL A 103 2.49 -4.24 -14.22
CA VAL A 103 1.70 -5.15 -13.42
C VAL A 103 2.41 -6.49 -13.45
N CYS A 104 2.69 -7.05 -12.28
CA CYS A 104 3.25 -8.40 -12.18
C CYS A 104 2.21 -9.39 -11.68
N SER A 105 2.35 -10.63 -12.12
CA SER A 105 1.67 -11.79 -11.57
C SER A 105 2.64 -12.66 -10.78
N VAL A 106 2.12 -13.36 -9.77
CA VAL A 106 2.85 -14.39 -9.04
C VAL A 106 2.07 -15.69 -9.06
N LYS A 107 2.76 -16.79 -9.38
CA LYS A 107 2.25 -18.16 -9.35
C LYS A 107 2.94 -18.94 -8.24
N ILE A 108 2.16 -19.70 -7.49
CA ILE A 108 2.65 -20.68 -6.52
C ILE A 108 1.97 -22.02 -6.77
N THR A 109 2.75 -23.09 -6.81
CA THR A 109 2.24 -24.45 -6.95
C THR A 109 1.93 -24.98 -5.55
N ILE A 110 0.69 -25.42 -5.33
CA ILE A 110 0.22 -25.98 -4.06
C ILE A 110 -0.49 -27.28 -4.39
N GLU A 111 0.10 -28.42 -4.01
CA GLU A 111 -0.42 -29.75 -4.35
C GLU A 111 -1.78 -30.04 -3.72
N GLU A 112 -2.07 -29.40 -2.59
CA GLU A 112 -3.33 -29.54 -1.84
C GLU A 112 -4.48 -28.67 -2.40
N GLU A 113 -4.20 -27.74 -3.32
CA GLU A 113 -5.20 -26.85 -3.92
C GLU A 113 -5.85 -27.47 -5.16
N GLU A 114 -7.14 -27.16 -5.34
CA GLU A 114 -7.89 -27.59 -6.52
C GLU A 114 -7.33 -26.89 -7.78
N GLY A 115 -6.71 -27.66 -8.67
CA GLY A 115 -5.98 -27.13 -9.84
C GLY A 115 -4.46 -27.00 -9.66
N GLY A 116 -3.92 -27.34 -8.48
CA GLY A 116 -2.49 -27.52 -8.23
C GLY A 116 -1.65 -26.23 -8.16
N PHE A 117 -2.24 -25.05 -8.38
CA PHE A 117 -1.54 -23.78 -8.25
C PHE A 117 -2.49 -22.60 -8.00
N LEU A 118 -1.96 -21.53 -7.40
CA LEU A 118 -2.61 -20.23 -7.29
C LEU A 118 -1.88 -19.20 -8.14
N LEU A 119 -2.64 -18.32 -8.79
CA LEU A 119 -2.15 -17.19 -9.57
C LEU A 119 -2.80 -15.89 -9.07
N ARG A 120 -1.98 -14.85 -8.83
CA ARG A 120 -2.46 -13.53 -8.42
C ARG A 120 -1.73 -12.39 -9.13
N ASN A 121 -2.48 -11.38 -9.53
CA ASN A 121 -1.95 -10.14 -10.08
C ASN A 121 -1.77 -9.09 -8.98
N GLY A 122 -0.68 -8.32 -9.07
CA GLY A 122 -0.44 -7.15 -8.25
C GLY A 122 -1.13 -5.89 -8.77
N CYS A 123 -0.92 -4.78 -8.08
CA CYS A 123 -1.29 -3.46 -8.59
C CYS A 123 -0.22 -2.94 -9.56
N GLU A 124 -0.62 -2.02 -10.42
CA GLU A 124 0.29 -1.26 -11.29
C GLU A 124 1.31 -0.45 -10.45
N LYS A 125 2.60 -0.53 -10.83
CA LYS A 125 3.70 0.23 -10.22
C LYS A 125 4.65 0.80 -11.27
N SER A 126 5.38 1.86 -10.93
CA SER A 126 6.39 2.46 -11.81
C SER A 126 7.72 1.69 -11.86
N LYS A 127 7.94 0.75 -10.93
CA LYS A 127 9.15 -0.08 -10.86
C LYS A 127 8.76 -1.56 -10.84
N LEU A 128 9.47 -2.37 -11.61
CA LEU A 128 9.25 -3.81 -11.69
C LEU A 128 9.30 -4.48 -10.30
N LYS A 129 10.34 -4.18 -9.52
CA LYS A 129 10.50 -4.73 -8.16
C LYS A 129 9.29 -4.44 -7.27
N ASP A 130 8.71 -3.24 -7.37
CA ASP A 130 7.55 -2.86 -6.58
C ASP A 130 6.28 -3.58 -7.09
N ALA A 131 6.17 -3.84 -8.39
CA ALA A 131 5.07 -4.61 -8.98
C ALA A 131 5.10 -6.08 -8.52
N GLU A 132 6.28 -6.72 -8.52
CA GLU A 132 6.46 -8.08 -7.99
C GLU A 132 6.10 -8.15 -6.51
N ASN A 133 6.58 -7.19 -5.72
CA ASN A 133 6.24 -7.04 -4.31
C ASN A 133 4.73 -6.84 -4.11
N SER A 134 4.07 -6.08 -5.00
CA SER A 134 2.63 -5.93 -4.96
C SER A 134 1.90 -7.25 -5.24
N ALA A 135 2.35 -8.04 -6.21
CA ALA A 135 1.78 -9.35 -6.52
C ALA A 135 1.96 -10.32 -5.35
N ALA A 136 3.15 -10.34 -4.75
CA ALA A 136 3.44 -11.13 -3.56
C ALA A 136 2.54 -10.76 -2.38
N SER A 137 2.25 -9.48 -2.18
CA SER A 137 1.33 -9.04 -1.13
C SER A 137 -0.10 -9.53 -1.35
N MET A 138 -0.59 -9.53 -2.60
CA MET A 138 -1.90 -10.08 -2.95
C MET A 138 -1.98 -11.59 -2.72
N MET A 139 -0.90 -12.31 -3.06
CA MET A 139 -0.81 -13.75 -2.80
C MET A 139 -0.77 -14.06 -1.29
N LEU A 140 0.06 -13.35 -0.53
CA LEU A 140 0.11 -13.49 0.94
C LEU A 140 -1.24 -13.25 1.59
N ARG A 141 -2.01 -12.25 1.13
CA ARG A 141 -3.38 -12.02 1.61
C ARG A 141 -4.30 -13.20 1.30
N THR A 142 -4.16 -13.80 0.11
CA THR A 142 -4.95 -14.98 -0.27
C THR A 142 -4.60 -16.19 0.60
N LEU A 143 -3.33 -16.36 0.96
CA LEU A 143 -2.84 -17.51 1.73
C LEU A 143 -3.02 -17.39 3.24
N LEU A 144 -3.03 -16.16 3.78
CA LEU A 144 -2.98 -15.90 5.22
C LEU A 144 -4.28 -15.33 5.78
N LEU A 145 -5.22 -14.91 4.93
CA LEU A 145 -6.53 -14.44 5.37
C LEU A 145 -7.59 -15.48 4.97
N PRO A 146 -8.47 -15.89 5.92
CA PRO A 146 -9.54 -16.86 5.68
C PRO A 146 -10.69 -16.28 4.85
#